data_AF-A0AAX0LUT7-F1
#
_entry.id   AF-A0AAX0LUT7-F1
#
_cell.length_a   1.000
_cell.length_b   1.000
_cell.length_c   1.000
_cell.angle_alpha   90.00
_cell.angle_beta   90.00
_cell.angle_gamma   90.00
#
_symmetry.space_group_name_H-M   'P 1'
#
loop_
_entity.id
_entity.type
_entity.pdbx_description
1 polymer ?
#
loop_
_entity_poly.entity_id
_entity_poly.type
_entity_poly.pdbx_seq_one_letter_code
_entity_poly.pdbx_strand_id
1 'polypeptide(L)'
;MRRIEIILGELERLTRGLNLAHLAQETAFTAEAIGFNLGLARNSVSKDLNQLWNDGLAIKSRGRPVFFLHRQAIETLLGRKLDESEREV
;
A
#
# COMPACT_ATOMS: atom_id res chain seq x y z
N MET A 1 -3.23 -20.12 -1.51
CA MET A 1 -2.79 -18.76 -1.17
C MET A 1 -4.00 -17.98 -0.68
N ARG A 2 -3.90 -17.27 0.44
CA ARG A 2 -4.99 -16.46 1.01
C ARG A 2 -5.12 -15.14 0.23
N ARG A 3 -6.31 -14.58 0.13
CA ARG A 3 -6.57 -13.31 -0.60
C ARG A 3 -5.68 -12.16 -0.11
N ILE A 4 -5.49 -12.05 1.20
CA ILE A 4 -4.64 -11.02 1.81
C ILE A 4 -3.17 -11.12 1.36
N GLU A 5 -2.67 -12.33 1.09
CA GLU A 5 -1.30 -12.56 0.59
C GLU A 5 -1.18 -12.10 -0.87
N ILE A 6 -2.22 -12.33 -1.68
CA ILE A 6 -2.29 -11.85 -3.07
C ILE A 6 -2.32 -10.31 -3.10
N ILE A 7 -3.12 -9.69 -2.24
CA ILE A 7 -3.21 -8.23 -2.13
C ILE A 7 -1.87 -7.63 -1.67
N LEU A 8 -1.22 -8.25 -0.69
CA LEU A 8 0.10 -7.82 -0.22
C LEU A 8 1.14 -7.89 -1.35
N GLY A 9 1.18 -8.99 -2.10
CA GLY A 9 2.10 -9.16 -3.23
C GLY A 9 1.87 -8.13 -4.34
N GLU A 10 0.61 -7.81 -4.67
CA GLU A 10 0.31 -6.77 -5.65
C GLU A 10 0.69 -5.38 -5.15
N LEU A 11 0.41 -5.08 -3.88
CA LEU A 11 0.80 -3.81 -3.27
C LEU A 11 2.34 -3.65 -3.28
N GLU A 12 3.07 -4.72 -2.98
CA GLU A 12 4.54 -4.75 -3.07
C GLU A 12 5.01 -4.50 -4.51
N ARG A 13 4.47 -5.23 -5.50
CA ARG A 13 4.82 -5.09 -6.92
C ARG A 13 4.63 -3.66 -7.41
N LEU A 14 3.47 -3.07 -7.10
CA LEU A 14 3.14 -1.69 -7.45
C LEU A 14 4.07 -0.69 -6.76
N THR A 15 4.32 -0.87 -5.45
CA THR A 15 5.19 0.04 -4.68
C THR A 15 6.64 -0.02 -5.14
N ARG A 16 7.16 -1.21 -5.52
CA ARG A 16 8.51 -1.36 -6.08
C ARG A 16 8.67 -0.70 -7.46
N GLY A 17 7.58 -0.44 -8.17
CA GLY A 17 7.59 0.33 -9.42
C GLY A 17 7.78 1.84 -9.22
N LEU A 18 7.76 2.32 -7.96
CA LEU A 18 7.95 3.73 -7.65
C LEU A 18 9.43 4.12 -7.60
N ASN A 19 9.67 5.41 -7.81
CA ASN A 19 10.97 6.05 -7.58
C ASN A 19 10.74 7.30 -6.70
N LEU A 20 11.81 7.98 -6.30
CA LEU A 20 11.71 9.15 -5.43
C LEU A 20 10.88 10.30 -6.04
N ALA A 21 10.88 10.47 -7.37
CA ALA A 21 10.06 11.47 -8.04
C ALA A 21 8.57 11.14 -7.95
N HIS A 22 8.19 9.87 -8.04
CA HIS A 22 6.81 9.43 -7.84
C HIS A 22 6.32 9.67 -6.41
N LEU A 23 7.19 9.51 -5.40
CA LEU A 23 6.84 9.83 -4.01
C LEU A 23 6.61 11.33 -3.81
N ALA A 24 7.41 12.19 -4.45
CA ALA A 24 7.22 13.65 -4.41
C ALA A 24 5.90 14.09 -5.09
N GLN A 25 5.34 13.25 -5.96
CA GLN A 25 4.04 13.45 -6.61
C GLN A 25 2.88 12.76 -5.87
N GLU A 26 3.12 12.25 -4.65
CA GLU A 26 2.12 11.53 -3.84
C GLU A 26 1.51 10.32 -4.56
N THR A 27 2.29 9.64 -5.42
CA THR A 27 1.82 8.45 -6.13
C THR A 27 1.61 7.31 -5.15
N ALA A 28 0.35 6.91 -4.95
CA ALA A 28 -0.03 5.79 -4.11
C ALA A 28 -1.29 5.07 -4.65
N PHE A 29 -1.62 3.90 -4.10
CA PHE A 29 -2.60 2.99 -4.71
C PHE A 29 -3.90 2.90 -3.93
N THR A 30 -5.03 3.03 -4.60
CA THR A 30 -6.35 2.88 -3.97
C THR A 30 -6.78 1.42 -3.93
N ALA A 31 -7.70 1.09 -3.01
CA ALA A 31 -8.34 -0.24 -2.97
C ALA A 31 -9.11 -0.56 -4.26
N GLU A 32 -9.57 0.46 -4.99
CA GLU A 32 -10.24 0.32 -6.28
C GLU A 32 -9.26 -0.10 -7.37
N ALA A 33 -8.12 0.59 -7.50
CA ALA A 33 -7.09 0.25 -8.48
C ALA A 33 -6.51 -1.15 -8.25
N ILE A 34 -6.21 -1.50 -6.99
CA ILE A 34 -5.72 -2.84 -6.64
C ILE A 34 -6.79 -3.91 -6.91
N GLY A 35 -8.06 -3.63 -6.58
CA GLY A 35 -9.17 -4.52 -6.88
C GLY A 35 -9.34 -4.75 -8.37
N PHE A 36 -9.24 -3.70 -9.19
CA PHE A 36 -9.28 -3.79 -10.64
C PHE A 36 -8.17 -4.70 -11.19
N ASN A 37 -6.91 -4.50 -10.77
CA ASN A 37 -5.78 -5.32 -11.21
C ASN A 37 -5.94 -6.81 -10.87
N LEU A 38 -6.55 -7.12 -9.72
CA LEU A 38 -6.68 -8.48 -9.21
C LEU A 38 -8.03 -9.16 -9.54
N GLY A 39 -8.98 -8.44 -10.17
CA GLY A 39 -10.34 -8.93 -10.34
C GLY A 39 -11.08 -9.14 -9.00
N LEU A 40 -10.75 -8.35 -7.98
CA LEU A 40 -11.31 -8.43 -6.63
C LEU A 40 -12.25 -7.26 -6.33
N ALA A 41 -13.31 -7.51 -5.57
CA ALA A 41 -14.22 -6.47 -5.14
C ALA A 41 -13.52 -5.44 -4.22
N ARG A 42 -13.70 -4.15 -4.52
CA ARG A 42 -13.06 -3.02 -3.80
C ARG A 42 -13.27 -3.08 -2.27
N ASN A 43 -14.44 -3.49 -1.80
CA ASN A 43 -14.72 -3.61 -0.36
C ASN A 43 -13.87 -4.69 0.33
N SER A 44 -13.66 -5.81 -0.35
CA SER A 44 -12.80 -6.91 0.12
C SER A 44 -11.33 -6.48 0.16
N VAL A 45 -10.88 -5.79 -0.89
CA VAL A 45 -9.52 -5.26 -0.96
C VAL A 45 -9.28 -4.21 0.13
N SER A 46 -10.22 -3.29 0.32
CA SER A 46 -10.14 -2.27 1.37
C SER A 46 -10.06 -2.91 2.77
N LYS A 47 -10.81 -3.98 3.03
CA LYS A 47 -10.77 -4.69 4.31
C LYS A 47 -9.38 -5.29 4.55
N ASP A 48 -8.86 -6.02 3.58
CA ASP A 48 -7.56 -6.69 3.68
C ASP A 48 -6.40 -5.67 3.74
N LEU A 49 -6.46 -4.56 2.99
CA LEU A 49 -5.47 -3.48 3.07
C LEU A 49 -5.43 -2.80 4.45
N ASN A 50 -6.60 -2.60 5.08
CA ASN A 50 -6.62 -2.09 6.46
C ASN A 50 -6.07 -3.13 7.45
N GLN A 51 -6.27 -4.44 7.20
CA GLN A 51 -5.64 -5.47 8.01
C GLN A 51 -4.11 -5.46 7.84
N LEU A 52 -3.60 -5.34 6.62
CA LEU A 52 -2.16 -5.19 6.36
C LEU A 52 -1.59 -3.92 7.02
N TRP A 53 -2.36 -2.83 7.02
CA TRP A 53 -2.01 -1.64 7.79
C TRP A 53 -2.09 -1.89 9.30
N ASN A 54 -2.98 -2.71 9.84
CA ASN A 54 -2.91 -3.06 11.27
C ASN A 54 -1.66 -3.90 11.59
N ASP A 55 -1.30 -4.81 10.68
CA ASP A 55 -0.22 -5.79 10.85
C ASP A 55 1.20 -5.22 10.66
N GLY A 56 1.36 -3.93 10.37
CA GLY A 56 2.69 -3.35 10.16
C GLY A 56 3.19 -3.38 8.71
N LEU A 57 2.43 -3.95 7.78
CA LEU A 57 2.90 -4.30 6.44
C LEU A 57 2.59 -3.22 5.38
N ALA A 58 1.63 -2.35 5.66
CA ALA A 58 1.27 -1.23 4.78
C ALA A 58 1.31 0.11 5.52
N ILE A 59 1.51 1.18 4.75
CA ILE A 59 1.25 2.56 5.15
C ILE A 59 0.02 3.06 4.39
N LYS A 60 -0.74 4.00 4.96
CA LYS A 60 -1.96 4.53 4.34
C LYS A 60 -2.07 6.05 4.47
N SER A 61 -2.85 6.68 3.58
CA SER A 61 -3.19 8.09 3.74
C SER A 61 -4.42 8.32 4.63
N ARG A 62 -4.52 9.51 5.26
CA ARG A 62 -5.73 9.95 6.00
C ARG A 62 -6.82 10.54 5.09
N GLY A 63 -6.43 10.95 3.88
CA GLY A 63 -7.29 11.63 2.91
C GLY A 63 -8.35 10.74 2.26
N ARG A 64 -9.23 11.37 1.48
CA ARG A 64 -10.16 10.69 0.58
C ARG A 64 -9.82 11.12 -0.86
N PRO A 65 -9.48 10.18 -1.76
CA PRO A 65 -9.45 8.73 -1.54
C PRO A 65 -8.31 8.26 -0.60
N VAL A 66 -8.50 7.11 0.05
CA VAL A 66 -7.48 6.46 0.89
C VAL A 66 -6.53 5.71 -0.03
N PHE A 67 -5.24 5.98 0.14
CA PHE A 67 -4.17 5.33 -0.60
C PHE A 67 -3.35 4.42 0.30
N PHE A 68 -2.71 3.42 -0.30
CA PHE A 68 -1.87 2.44 0.37
C PHE A 68 -0.54 2.27 -0.36
N LEU A 69 0.51 2.00 0.41
CA LEU A 69 1.84 1.61 -0.08
C LEU A 69 2.38 0.47 0.79
N HIS A 70 3.22 -0.37 0.21
CA HIS A 70 3.89 -1.45 0.93
C HIS A 70 5.03 -0.90 1.79
N ARG A 71 4.99 -1.11 3.12
CA ARG A 71 5.92 -0.48 4.06
C ARG A 71 7.38 -0.81 3.73
N GLN A 72 7.72 -2.09 3.63
CA GLN A 72 9.12 -2.49 3.41
C GLN A 72 9.66 -2.02 2.04
N ALA A 73 8.81 -1.93 1.02
CA ALA A 73 9.22 -1.43 -0.29
C ALA A 73 9.52 0.09 -0.23
N ILE A 74 8.73 0.86 0.52
CA ILE A 74 9.02 2.28 0.79
C ILE A 74 10.28 2.44 1.62
N GLU A 75 10.46 1.66 2.68
CA GLU A 75 11.68 1.70 3.51
C GLU A 75 12.94 1.41 2.67
N THR A 76 12.83 0.46 1.73
CA THR A 76 13.92 0.14 0.79
C THR A 76 14.21 1.33 -0.14
N LEU A 77 13.17 1.97 -0.67
CA LEU A 77 13.30 3.13 -1.55
C LEU A 77 13.88 4.36 -0.82
N LEU A 78 13.54 4.56 0.46
CA LEU A 78 14.05 5.64 1.29
C LEU A 78 15.43 5.36 1.90
N GLY A 79 15.90 4.11 1.88
CA GLY A 79 17.13 3.69 2.52
C GLY A 79 17.09 3.74 4.06
N ARG A 80 15.90 3.80 4.66
CA ARG A 80 15.71 3.83 6.12
C ARG A 80 14.39 3.17 6.53
N LYS A 81 14.30 2.80 7.81
CA LYS A 81 13.04 2.36 8.41
C LYS A 81 12.09 3.54 8.63
N LEU A 82 10.80 3.27 8.50
CA LEU A 82 9.74 4.21 8.86
C LEU A 82 9.39 4.01 10.33
N ASP A 83 9.25 5.13 11.04
CA ASP A 83 8.70 5.13 12.39
C ASP A 83 7.19 4.84 12.37
N GLU A 84 6.65 4.45 13.51
CA GLU A 84 5.22 4.14 13.63
C GLU A 84 4.31 5.34 13.31
N SER A 85 4.78 6.56 13.61
CA SER A 85 4.08 7.81 13.29
C SER A 85 4.02 8.10 11.78
N GLU A 86 4.91 7.50 10.98
CA GLU A 86 5.00 7.73 9.53
C GLU A 86 4.16 6.73 8.72
N ARG A 87 3.45 5.82 9.39
CA ARG A 87 2.59 4.81 8.75
C ARG A 87 1.23 5.35 8.32
N GLU A 88 0.92 6.57 8.74
CA GLU A 88 -0.32 7.25 8.40
C GLU A 88 -0.01 8.71 8.03
N VAL A 89 -0.15 9.03 6.74
CA VAL A 89 0.20 10.33 6.14
C VAL A 89 -1.00 11.13 5.67
#